data_AF-W7D6R1-F1
#
_entry.id   AF-W7D6R1-F1
#
_cell.length_a   1.000
_cell.length_b   1.000
_cell.length_c   1.000
_cell.angle_alpha   90.00
_cell.angle_beta   90.00
_cell.angle_gamma   90.00
#
_symmetry.space_group_name_H-M   'P 1'
#
loop_
_entity.id
_entity.type
_entity.pdbx_description
1 polymer ?
#
loop_
_entity_poly.entity_id
_entity_poly.type
_entity_poly.pdbx_seq_one_letter_code
_entity_poly.pdbx_strand_id
1 'polypeptide(L)'
;MNVFVYPYRKLVIQYKQVQYLKNGTTKNTVRYREQVQVLRNLLLHPSKLLTMKKQDREKDWLNKYINHLNMTVQSDRLYKLAKEKLAT
;
A
#
# COMPACT_ATOMS: atom_id res chain seq x y z
N MET A 1 -9.97 2.31 -19.31
CA MET A 1 -9.09 2.16 -18.13
C MET A 1 -8.81 0.68 -17.93
N ASN A 2 -7.54 0.27 -17.98
CA ASN A 2 -7.17 -1.14 -17.87
C ASN A 2 -7.41 -1.59 -16.41
N VAL A 3 -8.32 -2.55 -16.21
CA VAL A 3 -8.91 -2.94 -14.90
C VAL A 3 -7.85 -3.32 -13.86
N PHE A 4 -6.67 -3.72 -14.32
CA PHE A 4 -5.58 -4.20 -13.48
C PHE A 4 -4.55 -3.13 -13.07
N VAL A 5 -4.66 -1.90 -13.58
CA VAL A 5 -3.66 -0.85 -13.31
C VAL A 5 -3.61 -0.50 -11.83
N TYR A 6 -4.74 -0.22 -11.19
CA TYR A 6 -4.75 0.19 -9.78
C TYR A 6 -4.36 -0.94 -8.81
N PRO A 7 -4.89 -2.17 -8.95
CA PRO A 7 -4.39 -3.33 -8.21
C PRO A 7 -2.87 -3.48 -8.30
N TYR A 8 -2.31 -3.46 -9.51
CA TYR A 8 -0.87 -3.58 -9.71
C TYR A 8 -0.11 -2.44 -9.01
N ARG A 9 -0.55 -1.19 -9.22
CA ARG A 9 0.07 -0.02 -8.58
C ARG A 9 0.07 -0.12 -7.06
N LYS A 10 -1.00 -0.64 -6.43
CA LYS A 10 -1.05 -0.85 -4.98
C LYS A 10 0.01 -1.81 -4.50
N LEU A 11 0.14 -2.97 -5.17
CA LEU A 11 1.18 -3.95 -4.83
C LEU A 11 2.57 -3.35 -4.96
N VAL A 12 2.83 -2.62 -6.06
CA VAL A 12 4.13 -1.96 -6.28
C VAL A 12 4.45 -0.98 -5.15
N ILE A 13 3.52 -0.09 -4.79
CA ILE A 13 3.74 0.89 -3.72
C ILE A 13 3.90 0.17 -2.37
N GLN A 14 3.02 -0.76 -2.04
CA GLN A 14 3.07 -1.46 -0.75
C GLN A 14 4.35 -2.28 -0.59
N TYR A 15 4.78 -2.98 -1.64
CA TYR A 15 6.04 -3.71 -1.65
C TYR A 15 7.22 -2.77 -1.42
N LYS A 16 7.27 -1.65 -2.15
CA LYS A 16 8.31 -0.62 -1.98
C LYS A 16 8.33 -0.03 -0.58
N GLN A 17 7.17 0.22 0.04
CA GLN A 17 7.10 0.67 1.44
C GLN A 17 7.71 -0.34 2.41
N VAL A 18 7.45 -1.63 2.20
CA VAL A 18 8.08 -2.70 3.01
C VAL A 18 9.59 -2.73 2.80
N GLN A 19 10.07 -2.67 1.55
CA GLN A 19 11.52 -2.69 1.26
C GLN A 19 12.22 -1.46 1.85
N TYR A 20 11.67 -0.27 1.67
CA TYR A 20 12.21 0.98 2.24
C TYR A 20 12.36 0.88 3.75
N LEU A 21 11.33 0.40 4.46
CA LEU A 21 11.37 0.26 5.91
C LEU A 21 12.27 -0.89 6.38
N LYS A 22 12.42 -1.95 5.58
CA LYS A 22 13.31 -3.09 5.85
C LYS A 22 14.78 -2.71 5.79
N ASN A 23 15.14 -1.88 4.81
CA ASN A 23 16.52 -1.47 4.54
C ASN A 23 16.97 -0.28 5.40
N GLY A 24 16.02 0.43 6.04
CA GLY A 24 16.31 1.51 6.98
C GLY A 24 16.43 1.07 8.45
N THR A 25 16.62 2.04 9.34
CA THR A 25 16.63 1.87 10.81
C THR A 25 15.29 1.40 11.39
N THR A 26 14.24 1.36 10.57
CA THR A 26 12.86 1.10 10.97
C THR A 26 12.45 -0.37 10.96
N LYS A 27 13.35 -1.31 10.63
CA LYS A 27 13.04 -2.74 10.47
C LYS A 27 12.37 -3.39 11.68
N ASN A 28 12.58 -2.87 12.89
CA ASN A 28 11.97 -3.40 14.12
C ASN A 28 10.81 -2.55 14.65
N THR A 29 10.32 -1.58 13.88
CA THR A 29 9.22 -0.70 14.31
C THR A 29 7.86 -1.34 14.12
N VAL A 30 6.88 -0.88 14.90
CA VAL A 30 5.47 -1.21 14.71
C VAL A 30 5.07 -0.93 13.25
N ARG A 31 5.42 0.25 12.74
CA ARG A 31 5.14 0.66 11.35
C ARG A 31 5.62 -0.35 10.31
N TYR A 32 6.81 -0.94 10.47
CA TYR A 32 7.28 -1.97 9.54
C TYR A 32 6.40 -3.23 9.58
N ARG A 33 6.10 -3.75 10.77
CA ARG A 33 5.24 -4.93 10.95
C ARG A 33 3.86 -4.70 10.34
N GLU A 34 3.33 -3.50 10.54
CA GLU A 34 2.08 -3.05 9.94
C GLU A 34 2.12 -3.09 8.41
N GLN A 35 3.15 -2.52 7.77
CA GLN A 35 3.29 -2.56 6.30
C GLN A 35 3.42 -3.99 5.76
N VAL A 36 4.13 -4.87 6.48
CA VAL A 36 4.21 -6.30 6.11
C VAL A 36 2.83 -6.95 6.18
N GLN A 37 2.05 -6.65 7.21
CA GLN A 37 0.69 -7.18 7.35
C GLN A 37 -0.24 -6.65 6.26
N VAL A 38 -0.14 -5.37 5.88
CA VAL A 38 -0.90 -4.82 4.74
C VAL A 38 -0.54 -5.54 3.45
N LEU A 39 0.76 -5.77 3.18
CA LEU A 39 1.19 -6.49 1.99
C LEU A 39 0.60 -7.91 1.95
N ARG A 40 0.65 -8.64 3.09
CA ARG A 40 0.01 -9.95 3.21
C ARG A 40 -1.49 -9.89 2.96
N ASN A 41 -2.19 -8.93 3.57
CA ASN A 41 -3.63 -8.76 3.38
C ASN A 41 -4.00 -8.49 1.91
N LEU A 42 -3.19 -7.72 1.17
CA LEU A 42 -3.42 -7.48 -0.25
C LEU A 42 -3.23 -8.74 -1.11
N LEU A 43 -2.29 -9.61 -0.75
CA LEU A 43 -2.01 -10.86 -1.45
C LEU A 43 -3.05 -11.95 -1.14
N LEU A 44 -3.48 -12.06 0.13
CA LEU A 44 -4.42 -13.07 0.59
C LEU A 44 -5.88 -12.71 0.36
N HIS A 45 -6.20 -11.41 0.23
CA HIS A 45 -7.56 -10.94 0.02
C HIS A 45 -7.65 -10.08 -1.25
N PRO A 46 -7.84 -10.70 -2.43
CA PRO A 46 -7.95 -9.99 -3.71
C PRO A 46 -9.01 -8.87 -3.69
N SER A 47 -10.06 -9.02 -2.89
CA SER A 47 -11.09 -7.97 -2.70
C SER A 47 -10.51 -6.66 -2.15
N LYS A 48 -9.55 -6.70 -1.21
CA LYS A 48 -8.85 -5.49 -0.70
C LYS A 48 -7.94 -4.86 -1.75
N LEU A 49 -7.43 -5.67 -2.67
CA LEU A 49 -6.62 -5.18 -3.77
C LEU A 49 -7.47 -4.47 -4.84
N LEU A 50 -8.59 -5.08 -5.20
CA LEU A 50 -9.52 -4.61 -6.23
C LEU A 50 -10.37 -3.42 -5.77
N THR A 51 -10.69 -3.31 -4.48
CA THR A 51 -11.56 -2.23 -3.99
C THR A 51 -10.91 -0.85 -4.11
N MET A 52 -11.63 0.13 -4.63
CA MET A 52 -11.26 1.56 -4.53
C MET A 52 -12.11 2.31 -3.50
N LYS A 53 -13.07 1.63 -2.86
CA LYS A 53 -13.94 2.23 -1.84
C LYS A 53 -13.17 2.44 -0.54
N LYS A 54 -13.47 3.55 0.15
CA LYS A 54 -12.95 3.79 1.50
C LYS A 54 -13.33 2.62 2.41
N GLN A 55 -12.34 2.08 3.08
CA GLN A 55 -12.47 0.99 4.05
C GLN A 55 -12.56 1.58 5.45
N ASP A 56 -13.40 0.99 6.30
CA ASP A 56 -13.62 1.45 7.66
C ASP A 56 -12.40 1.17 8.55
N ARG A 57 -11.88 2.21 9.20
CA ARG A 57 -10.69 2.13 10.06
C ARG A 57 -11.01 1.62 11.46
N GLU A 58 -12.25 1.78 11.92
CA GLU A 58 -12.66 1.29 13.24
C GLU A 58 -12.80 -0.23 13.23
N LYS A 59 -13.28 -0.78 12.12
CA LYS A 59 -13.35 -2.23 11.89
C LYS A 59 -11.98 -2.91 11.79
N ASP A 60 -11.02 -2.27 11.12
CA ASP A 60 -9.65 -2.76 11.00
C ASP A 60 -8.73 -1.56 10.77
N TRP A 61 -7.89 -1.26 11.75
CA TRP A 61 -7.08 -0.05 11.74
C TRP A 61 -6.07 -0.05 10.57
N LEU A 62 -5.65 -1.22 10.04
CA LEU A 62 -4.77 -1.35 8.87
C LEU A 62 -5.43 -0.79 7.60
N ASN A 63 -6.76 -0.66 7.58
CA ASN A 63 -7.49 -0.03 6.49
C ASN A 63 -7.07 1.43 6.27
N LYS A 64 -6.40 2.09 7.23
CA LYS A 64 -5.77 3.40 7.00
C LYS A 64 -4.78 3.37 5.84
N TYR A 65 -4.01 2.28 5.70
CA TYR A 65 -3.04 2.12 4.62
C TYR A 65 -3.72 1.77 3.29
N ILE A 66 -4.74 0.92 3.30
CA ILE A 66 -5.52 0.59 2.09
C ILE A 66 -6.17 1.85 1.52
N ASN A 67 -6.74 2.70 2.38
CA ASN A 67 -7.31 3.98 1.98
C ASN A 67 -6.26 4.92 1.36
N HIS A 68 -5.07 5.00 1.96
CA HIS A 68 -3.96 5.80 1.42
C HIS A 68 -3.47 5.27 0.06
N LEU A 69 -3.40 3.95 -0.10
CA LEU A 69 -3.08 3.31 -1.37
C LEU A 69 -4.12 3.63 -2.44
N ASN A 70 -5.42 3.55 -2.13
CA ASN A 70 -6.50 3.91 -3.07
C ASN A 70 -6.29 5.34 -3.61
N MET A 71 -6.10 6.31 -2.72
CA MET A 71 -5.84 7.70 -3.12
C MET A 71 -4.58 7.84 -3.98
N THR A 72 -3.50 7.18 -3.58
CA THR A 72 -2.20 7.28 -4.26
C THR A 72 -2.24 6.71 -5.68
N VAL A 73 -2.89 5.56 -5.89
CA VAL A 73 -2.83 4.86 -7.18
C VAL A 73 -3.77 5.43 -8.24
N GLN A 74 -4.83 6.12 -7.81
CA GLN A 74 -5.82 6.77 -8.69
C GLN A 74 -5.29 8.06 -9.31
N SER A 75 -4.24 8.67 -8.76
CA SER A 75 -3.58 9.84 -9.33
C SER A 75 -2.21 9.45 -9.90
N ASP A 76 -2.01 9.63 -11.20
CA ASP A 76 -0.72 9.37 -11.85
C ASP A 76 0.42 10.17 -11.23
N ARG A 77 0.15 11.43 -10.89
CA ARG A 77 1.11 12.30 -10.21
C ARG A 77 1.50 11.75 -8.84
N LEU A 78 0.51 11.37 -8.01
CA LEU A 78 0.79 10.83 -6.68
C LEU A 78 1.51 9.48 -6.74
N TYR A 79 1.12 8.62 -7.68
CA TYR A 79 1.78 7.33 -7.90
C TYR A 79 3.25 7.49 -8.27
N LYS A 80 3.58 8.40 -9.20
CA LYS A 80 4.97 8.70 -9.59
C LYS A 80 5.78 9.23 -8.41
N LEU A 81 5.26 10.24 -7.71
CA LEU A 81 5.92 10.81 -6.53
C LEU A 81 6.14 9.78 -5.42
N ALA A 82 5.16 8.91 -5.17
CA ALA A 82 5.29 7.85 -4.17
C ALA A 82 6.36 6.82 -4.57
N LYS A 83 6.43 6.44 -5.85
CA LYS A 83 7.47 5.52 -6.34
C LYS A 83 8.87 6.09 -6.21
N GLU A 84 9.06 7.36 -6.55
CA GLU A 84 10.34 8.07 -6.47
C GLU A 84 10.82 8.17 -5.02
N LYS A 85 9.93 8.55 -4.10
CA LYS A 85 10.23 8.60 -2.65
C LYS A 85 10.63 7.26 -2.03
N LEU A 86 10.24 6.16 -2.67
CA LEU A 86 10.52 4.79 -2.22
C LEU A 86 11.53 4.07 -3.14
N ALA A 87 12.31 4.82 -3.93
CA ALA A 87 13.39 4.28 -4.75
C ALA A 87 14.77 4.32 -4.05
N THR A 88 14.85 5.04 -2.93
CA THR A 88 16.02 5.12 -2.03
C THR A 88 16.13 3.89 -1.15
#